data_AF-A0AAN7Y3P7-F1
#
_entry.id   AF-A0AAN7Y3P7-F1
#
_cell.length_a   1.000
_cell.length_b   1.000
_cell.length_c   1.000
_cell.angle_alpha   90.00
_cell.angle_beta   90.00
_cell.angle_gamma   90.00
#
_symmetry.space_group_name_H-M   'P 1'
#
loop_
_entity.id
_entity.type
_entity.pdbx_description
1 polymer ?
#
loop_
_entity_poly.entity_id
_entity_poly.type
_entity_poly.pdbx_seq_one_letter_code
_entity_poly.pdbx_strand_id
1 'polypeptide(L)'
;MSSTSTSLSSAVLPTRLILTTIGFATSIGGYLADWNETHVFNPKWSGHAKFHNGQTMSTGLGLGLLTWYFTWRKTNTGTREGVMDNLMIATVMASLYWITQVSAILYPGAKWVDDEFKEKYGEPQKRGAPVITGVCWAAFGLGWWRVMGGAGKGKIA
;
A
#
# COMPACT_ATOMS: atom_id res chain seq x y z
N MET A 1 30.65 -13.77 23.54
CA MET A 1 30.03 -12.98 22.46
C MET A 1 28.64 -12.57 22.91
N SER A 2 28.40 -11.27 23.13
CA SER A 2 27.12 -10.77 23.64
C SER A 2 26.13 -10.63 22.49
N SER A 3 25.17 -11.55 22.38
CA SER A 3 24.10 -11.48 21.39
C SER A 3 23.18 -10.31 21.74
N THR A 4 23.21 -9.24 20.95
CA THR A 4 22.38 -8.06 21.17
C THR A 4 20.91 -8.41 20.88
N SER A 5 20.10 -8.54 21.92
CA SER A 5 18.64 -8.67 21.78
C SER A 5 18.08 -7.41 21.12
N THR A 6 17.60 -7.50 19.89
CA THR A 6 16.92 -6.40 19.21
C THR A 6 15.55 -6.19 19.84
N SER A 7 15.27 -4.97 20.33
CA SER A 7 13.94 -4.61 20.84
C SER A 7 12.88 -4.73 19.74
N LEU A 8 11.67 -5.18 20.07
CA LEU A 8 10.55 -5.35 19.14
C LEU A 8 10.28 -4.06 18.35
N SER A 9 10.36 -2.90 19.01
CA SER A 9 10.21 -1.59 18.36
C SER A 9 11.26 -1.36 17.26
N SER A 10 12.52 -1.68 17.53
CA SER A 10 13.62 -1.55 16.55
C SER A 10 13.54 -2.61 15.45
N ALA A 11 12.96 -3.77 15.74
CA ALA A 11 12.75 -4.83 14.76
C ALA A 11 11.74 -4.40 13.68
N VAL A 12 10.63 -3.75 14.08
CA VAL A 12 9.53 -3.40 13.17
C VAL A 12 9.62 -1.99 12.58
N LEU A 13 10.51 -1.14 13.08
CA LEU A 13 10.65 0.24 12.59
C LEU A 13 10.85 0.34 11.06
N PRO A 14 11.69 -0.48 10.41
CA PRO A 14 11.83 -0.43 8.95
C PRO A 14 10.50 -0.69 8.21
N THR A 15 9.75 -1.71 8.64
CA THR A 15 8.42 -2.02 8.07
C THR A 15 7.46 -0.85 8.27
N ARG A 16 7.45 -0.24 9.47
CA ARG A 16 6.59 0.92 9.74
C ARG A 16 6.93 2.11 8.85
N LEU A 17 8.21 2.40 8.62
CA LEU A 17 8.60 3.50 7.74
C LEU A 17 8.13 3.25 6.30
N ILE A 18 8.33 2.05 5.77
CA ILE A 18 7.88 1.70 4.41
C ILE A 18 6.36 1.81 4.30
N LEU A 19 5.60 1.20 5.23
CA LEU A 19 4.14 1.28 5.22
C LEU A 19 3.62 2.70 5.44
N THR A 20 4.35 3.54 6.17
CA THR A 20 4.02 4.96 6.34
C THR A 20 4.20 5.72 5.02
N THR A 21 5.30 5.49 4.31
CA THR A 21 5.53 6.11 2.99
C THR A 21 4.48 5.66 1.98
N ILE A 22 4.13 4.37 1.96
CA ILE A 22 3.09 3.85 1.07
C ILE A 22 1.72 4.41 1.47
N GLY A 23 1.37 4.44 2.76
CA GLY A 23 0.13 5.03 3.24
C GLY A 23 -0.02 6.50 2.82
N PHE A 24 1.08 7.27 2.85
CA PHE A 24 1.11 8.64 2.33
C PHE A 24 0.80 8.67 0.83
N ALA A 25 1.57 7.90 0.05
CA ALA A 25 1.44 7.85 -1.40
C ALA A 25 0.04 7.41 -1.84
N THR A 26 -0.53 6.38 -1.20
CA THR A 26 -1.89 5.90 -1.46
C THR A 26 -2.93 6.98 -1.10
N SER A 27 -2.71 7.74 -0.03
CA SER A 27 -3.67 8.75 0.44
C SER A 27 -3.85 9.91 -0.55
N ILE A 28 -2.76 10.33 -1.19
CA ILE A 28 -2.77 11.53 -2.06
C ILE A 28 -2.60 11.20 -3.54
N GLY A 29 -2.12 10.01 -3.89
CA GLY A 29 -1.73 9.65 -5.25
C GLY A 29 -2.88 9.74 -6.24
N GLY A 30 -4.08 9.28 -5.85
CA GLY A 30 -5.29 9.42 -6.67
C GLY A 30 -5.63 10.88 -6.98
N TYR A 31 -5.51 11.79 -6.00
CA TYR A 31 -5.76 13.21 -6.24
C TYR A 31 -4.70 13.84 -7.16
N LEU A 32 -3.43 13.47 -7.02
CA LEU A 32 -2.38 13.97 -7.91
C LEU A 32 -2.53 13.46 -9.35
N ALA A 33 -2.98 12.22 -9.53
CA ALA A 33 -3.13 11.59 -10.83
C ALA A 33 -4.46 11.95 -11.53
N ASP A 34 -5.55 12.11 -10.77
CA ASP A 34 -6.89 12.10 -11.35
C ASP A 34 -7.59 13.47 -11.24
N TRP A 35 -7.04 14.43 -10.48
CA TRP A 35 -7.60 15.79 -10.36
C TRP A 35 -7.20 16.70 -11.52
N ASN A 36 -7.52 16.30 -12.75
CA ASN A 36 -7.17 17.04 -13.97
C ASN A 36 -8.08 16.68 -15.16
N GLU A 37 -7.80 17.30 -16.32
CA GLU A 37 -8.57 17.15 -17.57
C GLU A 37 -8.49 15.77 -18.23
N THR A 38 -7.54 14.93 -17.83
CA THR A 38 -7.49 13.55 -18.33
C THR A 38 -8.46 12.63 -17.57
N HIS A 39 -8.94 13.04 -16.39
CA HIS A 39 -9.77 12.25 -15.48
C HIS A 39 -11.01 13.04 -15.01
N VAL A 40 -11.05 13.53 -13.76
CA VAL A 40 -12.30 14.06 -13.14
C VAL A 40 -12.90 15.24 -13.92
N PHE A 41 -12.08 16.03 -14.61
CA PHE A 41 -12.54 17.15 -15.43
C PHE A 41 -12.76 16.79 -16.91
N ASN A 42 -12.39 15.58 -17.35
CA ASN A 42 -12.51 15.14 -18.74
C ASN A 42 -13.95 15.33 -19.27
N PRO A 43 -14.16 16.14 -20.33
CA PRO A 43 -15.51 16.40 -20.85
C PRO A 43 -16.14 15.19 -21.55
N LYS A 44 -15.34 14.18 -21.94
CA LYS A 44 -15.82 12.96 -22.61
C LYS A 44 -16.31 11.89 -21.62
N TRP A 45 -15.89 11.97 -20.36
CA TRP A 45 -16.36 11.05 -19.33
C TRP A 45 -17.79 11.37 -18.92
N SER A 46 -18.64 10.35 -18.86
CA SER A 46 -19.99 10.51 -18.32
C SER A 46 -19.94 10.94 -16.85
N GLY A 47 -21.02 11.57 -16.36
CA GLY A 47 -21.11 11.94 -14.95
C GLY A 47 -20.89 10.76 -13.99
N HIS A 48 -21.29 9.56 -14.38
CA HIS A 48 -21.11 8.35 -13.58
C HIS A 48 -19.65 7.86 -13.53
N ALA A 49 -18.90 7.98 -14.63
CA ALA A 49 -17.47 7.69 -14.62
C ALA A 49 -16.71 8.63 -13.66
N LYS A 50 -17.08 9.93 -13.65
CA LYS A 50 -16.53 10.92 -12.70
C LYS A 50 -16.87 10.59 -11.25
N PHE A 51 -18.08 10.11 -10.98
CA PHE A 51 -18.48 9.63 -9.65
C PHE A 51 -17.57 8.47 -9.18
N HIS A 52 -17.37 7.45 -10.02
CA HIS A 52 -16.49 6.33 -9.67
C HIS A 52 -15.02 6.72 -9.56
N ASN A 53 -14.57 7.73 -10.30
CA ASN A 53 -13.24 8.30 -10.13
C ASN A 53 -13.09 9.02 -8.77
N GLY A 54 -14.07 9.85 -8.39
CA GLY A 54 -14.14 10.47 -7.06
C GLY A 54 -14.20 9.44 -5.92
N GLN A 55 -14.94 8.34 -6.13
CA GLN A 55 -14.95 7.20 -5.22
C GLN A 55 -13.55 6.58 -5.10
N THR A 56 -12.84 6.39 -6.22
CA THR A 56 -11.48 5.82 -6.24
C THR A 56 -10.48 6.70 -5.50
N MET A 57 -10.47 8.01 -5.76
CA MET A 57 -9.62 8.97 -5.03
C MET A 57 -9.89 8.93 -3.51
N SER A 58 -11.16 9.00 -3.12
CA SER A 58 -11.57 8.94 -1.71
C SER A 58 -11.24 7.60 -1.04
N THR A 59 -11.31 6.50 -1.79
CA THR A 59 -10.93 5.16 -1.32
C THR A 59 -9.43 5.08 -1.05
N GLY A 60 -8.60 5.66 -1.92
CA GLY A 60 -7.16 5.77 -1.71
C GLY A 60 -6.83 6.53 -0.42
N LEU A 61 -7.48 7.68 -0.20
CA LEU A 61 -7.39 8.44 1.06
C LEU A 61 -7.73 7.58 2.27
N GLY A 62 -8.89 6.94 2.27
CA GLY A 62 -9.33 6.09 3.38
C GLY A 62 -8.37 4.94 3.68
N LEU A 63 -7.91 4.22 2.65
CA LEU A 63 -6.99 3.09 2.81
C LEU A 63 -5.60 3.54 3.29
N GLY A 64 -5.10 4.68 2.81
CA GLY A 64 -3.84 5.24 3.29
C GLY A 64 -3.89 5.68 4.75
N LEU A 65 -4.99 6.33 5.17
CA LEU A 65 -5.23 6.68 6.57
C LEU A 65 -5.33 5.44 7.47
N LEU A 66 -6.05 4.39 7.04
CA LEU A 66 -6.13 3.13 7.77
C LEU A 66 -4.76 2.44 7.86
N THR A 67 -3.98 2.47 6.77
CA THR A 67 -2.60 1.97 6.77
C THR A 67 -1.78 2.63 7.86
N TRP A 68 -1.82 3.96 7.97
CA TRP A 68 -1.13 4.69 9.05
C TRP A 68 -1.64 4.32 10.44
N TYR A 69 -2.96 4.30 10.61
CA TYR A 69 -3.58 3.96 11.88
C TYR A 69 -3.09 2.59 12.38
N PHE A 70 -3.17 1.54 11.56
CA PHE A 70 -2.73 0.20 11.97
C PHE A 70 -1.20 0.07 12.08
N THR A 71 -0.43 0.85 11.32
CA THR A 71 1.04 0.90 11.43
C THR A 71 1.50 1.41 12.80
N TRP A 72 0.79 2.39 13.37
CA TRP A 72 1.21 3.13 14.57
C TRP A 72 0.29 2.98 15.78
N ARG A 73 -0.84 2.27 15.67
CA ARG A 73 -1.74 2.06 16.82
C ARG A 73 -1.00 1.37 17.97
N LYS A 74 -1.35 1.79 19.19
CA LYS A 74 -0.74 1.28 20.44
C LYS A 74 -1.42 0.02 20.97
N THR A 75 -2.66 -0.24 20.52
CA THR A 75 -3.42 -1.45 20.88
C THR A 75 -2.75 -2.70 20.29
N ASN A 76 -2.77 -3.80 21.05
CA ASN A 76 -2.22 -5.09 20.64
C ASN A 76 -0.71 -5.05 20.32
N THR A 77 0.10 -4.31 21.10
CA THR A 77 1.55 -4.16 20.84
C THR A 77 2.45 -4.83 21.90
N GLY A 78 1.86 -5.50 22.90
CA GLY A 78 2.59 -6.14 24.00
C GLY A 78 3.23 -7.48 23.65
N THR A 79 2.83 -8.11 22.55
CA THR A 79 3.34 -9.41 22.08
C THR A 79 3.85 -9.30 20.64
N ARG A 80 4.65 -10.28 20.22
CA ARG A 80 5.16 -10.34 18.84
C ARG A 80 4.00 -10.53 17.86
N GLU A 81 3.10 -11.44 18.21
CA GLU A 81 1.91 -11.80 17.45
C GLU A 81 1.03 -10.56 17.26
N GLY A 82 0.77 -9.81 18.33
CA GLY A 82 -0.08 -8.63 18.23
C GLY A 82 0.50 -7.51 17.36
N VAL A 83 1.82 -7.30 17.43
CA VAL A 83 2.49 -6.35 16.53
C VAL A 83 2.43 -6.85 15.08
N MET A 84 2.60 -8.14 14.84
CA MET A 84 2.49 -8.70 13.49
C MET A 84 1.06 -8.62 12.94
N ASP A 85 0.03 -8.81 13.77
CA ASP A 85 -1.37 -8.61 13.36
C ASP A 85 -1.61 -7.16 12.92
N ASN A 86 -1.09 -6.19 13.68
CA ASN A 86 -1.18 -4.77 13.31
C ASN A 86 -0.54 -4.49 11.95
N LEU A 87 0.67 -5.03 11.73
CA LEU A 87 1.39 -4.86 10.46
C LEU A 87 0.73 -5.60 9.31
N MET A 88 0.09 -6.75 9.56
CA MET A 88 -0.66 -7.50 8.55
C MET A 88 -1.86 -6.70 8.08
N ILE A 89 -2.66 -6.16 9.01
CA ILE A 89 -3.81 -5.32 8.67
C ILE A 89 -3.35 -4.07 7.90
N ALA A 90 -2.29 -3.39 8.37
CA ALA A 90 -1.72 -2.26 7.65
C ALA A 90 -1.27 -2.62 6.23
N THR A 91 -0.65 -3.78 6.05
CA THR A 91 -0.19 -4.28 4.73
C THR A 91 -1.36 -4.61 3.80
N VAL A 92 -2.42 -5.22 4.32
CA VAL A 92 -3.65 -5.50 3.55
C VAL A 92 -4.29 -4.18 3.11
N MET A 93 -4.46 -3.21 4.02
CA MET A 93 -5.03 -1.90 3.68
C MET A 93 -4.17 -1.17 2.64
N ALA A 94 -2.85 -1.19 2.80
CA ALA A 94 -1.91 -0.56 1.88
C ALA A 94 -1.94 -1.19 0.49
N SER A 95 -2.02 -2.51 0.40
CA SER A 95 -1.96 -3.25 -0.87
C SER A 95 -3.30 -3.32 -1.59
N LEU A 96 -4.43 -3.24 -0.89
CA LEU A 96 -5.76 -3.43 -1.49
C LEU A 96 -6.03 -2.43 -2.62
N TYR A 97 -5.68 -1.15 -2.45
CA TYR A 97 -5.84 -0.13 -3.49
C TYR A 97 -5.10 -0.49 -4.78
N TRP A 98 -3.85 -0.96 -4.66
CA TRP A 98 -3.01 -1.31 -5.80
C TRP A 98 -3.44 -2.62 -6.45
N ILE A 99 -3.86 -3.62 -5.65
CA ILE A 99 -4.39 -4.89 -6.17
C ILE A 99 -5.65 -4.64 -7.00
N THR A 100 -6.58 -3.82 -6.49
CA THR A 100 -7.81 -3.51 -7.23
C THR A 100 -7.50 -2.71 -8.49
N GLN A 101 -6.55 -1.78 -8.44
CA GLN A 101 -6.06 -1.06 -9.62
C GLN A 101 -5.45 -2.00 -10.67
N VAL A 102 -4.66 -3.00 -10.28
CA VAL A 102 -4.11 -4.00 -11.22
C VAL A 102 -5.22 -4.85 -11.83
N SER A 103 -6.19 -5.27 -11.03
CA SER A 103 -7.31 -6.09 -11.50
C SER A 103 -8.28 -5.32 -12.41
N ALA A 104 -8.28 -3.98 -12.36
CA ALA A 104 -9.21 -3.14 -13.10
C ALA A 104 -9.12 -3.35 -14.63
N ILE A 105 -7.94 -3.72 -15.15
CA ILE A 105 -7.78 -3.99 -16.59
C ILE A 105 -8.50 -5.26 -17.06
N LEU A 106 -8.91 -6.14 -16.14
CA LEU A 106 -9.58 -7.40 -16.47
C LEU A 106 -11.06 -7.20 -16.80
N TYR A 107 -11.64 -6.03 -16.51
CA TYR A 107 -13.03 -5.75 -16.81
C TYR A 107 -13.24 -5.39 -18.30
N PRO A 108 -14.33 -5.83 -18.93
CA PRO A 108 -14.58 -5.56 -20.34
C PRO A 108 -14.54 -4.07 -20.68
N GLY A 109 -13.75 -3.72 -21.70
CA GLY A 109 -13.62 -2.33 -22.18
C GLY A 109 -12.73 -1.43 -21.32
N ALA A 110 -12.16 -1.93 -20.22
CA ALA A 110 -11.21 -1.17 -19.41
C ALA A 110 -9.91 -0.89 -20.18
N LYS A 111 -9.36 0.30 -19.95
CA LYS A 111 -8.04 0.70 -20.43
C LYS A 111 -7.23 1.26 -19.26
N TRP A 112 -5.91 1.12 -19.35
CA TRP A 112 -5.03 1.78 -18.40
C TRP A 112 -5.14 3.29 -18.53
N VAL A 113 -5.23 3.79 -19.76
CA VAL A 113 -5.33 5.21 -20.11
C VAL A 113 -6.16 5.32 -21.38
N ASP A 114 -6.90 6.43 -21.53
CA ASP A 114 -7.58 6.71 -22.80
C ASP A 114 -6.57 6.88 -23.94
N ASP A 115 -6.92 6.41 -25.15
CA ASP A 115 -5.99 6.35 -26.28
C ASP A 115 -5.37 7.72 -26.62
N GLU A 116 -6.15 8.79 -26.46
CA GLU A 116 -5.72 10.16 -26.72
C GLU A 116 -4.62 10.67 -25.78
N PHE A 117 -4.49 10.09 -24.59
CA PHE A 117 -3.49 10.47 -23.60
C PHE A 117 -2.30 9.51 -23.57
N LYS A 118 -2.42 8.35 -24.23
CA LYS A 118 -1.45 7.26 -24.17
C LYS A 118 -0.06 7.65 -24.64
N GLU A 119 0.06 8.40 -25.75
CA GLU A 119 1.36 8.81 -26.28
C GLU A 119 2.09 9.77 -25.34
N LYS A 120 1.35 10.70 -24.73
CA LYS A 120 1.92 11.75 -23.87
C LYS A 120 2.27 11.26 -22.47
N TYR A 121 1.41 10.43 -21.87
CA TYR A 121 1.51 10.06 -20.45
C TYR A 121 1.89 8.59 -20.22
N GLY A 122 1.77 7.75 -21.24
CA GLY A 122 2.01 6.31 -21.11
C GLY A 122 1.00 5.62 -20.18
N GLU A 123 1.42 4.51 -19.57
CA GLU A 123 0.60 3.67 -18.70
C GLU A 123 1.31 3.40 -17.36
N PRO A 124 1.58 4.42 -16.52
CA PRO A 124 2.41 4.27 -15.33
C PRO A 124 1.89 3.21 -14.34
N GLN A 125 0.57 3.12 -14.18
CA GLN A 125 -0.15 2.15 -13.33
C GLN A 125 0.14 0.68 -13.70
N LYS A 126 0.43 0.38 -14.97
CA LYS A 126 0.76 -0.98 -15.44
C LYS A 126 2.01 -1.54 -14.75
N ARG A 127 2.95 -0.68 -14.39
CA ARG A 127 4.20 -1.06 -13.68
C ARG A 127 4.18 -0.63 -12.22
N GLY A 128 3.67 0.56 -11.94
CA GLY A 128 3.63 1.14 -10.61
C GLY A 128 2.81 0.30 -9.64
N ALA A 129 1.58 -0.07 -10.00
CA ALA A 129 0.70 -0.78 -9.08
C ALA A 129 1.24 -2.16 -8.67
N PRO A 130 1.71 -3.03 -9.59
CA PRO A 130 2.33 -4.31 -9.19
C PRO A 130 3.58 -4.13 -8.31
N VAL A 131 4.42 -3.14 -8.61
CA VAL A 131 5.63 -2.86 -7.80
C VAL A 131 5.24 -2.43 -6.39
N ILE A 132 4.30 -1.51 -6.24
CA ILE A 132 3.90 -1.02 -4.92
C ILE A 132 3.22 -2.15 -4.11
N THR A 133 2.37 -2.97 -4.75
CA THR A 133 1.84 -4.19 -4.13
C THR A 133 2.97 -5.09 -3.64
N GLY A 134 3.99 -5.34 -4.46
CA GLY A 134 5.15 -6.14 -4.07
C GLY A 134 5.92 -5.54 -2.89
N VAL A 135 6.13 -4.23 -2.87
CA VAL A 135 6.81 -3.53 -1.76
C VAL A 135 6.01 -3.63 -0.46
N CYS A 136 4.68 -3.53 -0.48
CA CYS A 136 3.84 -3.75 0.71
C CYS A 136 4.13 -5.11 1.35
N TRP A 137 4.08 -6.17 0.55
CA TRP A 137 4.27 -7.54 1.04
C TRP A 137 5.73 -7.85 1.40
N ALA A 138 6.69 -7.26 0.69
CA ALA A 138 8.11 -7.34 1.06
C ALA A 138 8.38 -6.64 2.40
N ALA A 139 7.74 -5.49 2.67
CA ALA A 139 7.86 -4.80 3.95
C ALA A 139 7.30 -5.63 5.11
N PHE A 140 6.17 -6.30 4.90
CA PHE A 140 5.61 -7.25 5.86
C PHE A 140 6.55 -8.44 6.09
N GLY A 141 7.05 -9.07 5.01
CA GLY A 141 8.00 -10.18 5.08
C GLY A 141 9.29 -9.81 5.82
N LEU A 142 9.81 -8.59 5.61
CA LEU A 142 10.93 -8.04 6.36
C LEU A 142 10.62 -7.94 7.86
N GLY A 143 9.44 -7.42 8.22
CA GLY A 143 8.99 -7.31 9.61
C GLY A 143 8.87 -8.68 10.26
N TRP A 144 8.22 -9.62 9.58
CA TRP A 144 8.10 -11.01 9.99
C TRP A 144 9.47 -11.65 10.23
N TRP A 145 10.39 -11.53 9.28
CA TRP A 145 11.74 -12.09 9.41
C TRP A 145 12.51 -11.49 10.60
N ARG A 146 12.42 -10.17 10.82
CA ARG A 146 13.11 -9.50 11.94
C ARG A 146 12.52 -9.84 13.31
N VAL A 147 11.21 -10.09 13.38
CA VAL A 147 10.50 -10.42 14.63
C VAL A 147 10.59 -11.92 14.95
N MET A 148 10.39 -12.79 13.96
CA MET A 148 10.33 -14.25 14.13
C MET A 148 11.67 -14.94 13.90
N GLY A 149 12.47 -14.46 12.93
CA GLY A 149 13.79 -15.03 12.60
C GLY A 149 14.85 -14.83 13.69
N GLY A 150 14.64 -13.90 14.62
CA GLY A 150 15.46 -13.76 15.82
C GLY A 150 15.27 -14.90 16.85
N ALA A 151 14.19 -15.67 16.76
CA ALA A 151 13.89 -16.77 17.68
C ALA A 151 14.68 -18.07 17.39
N GLY A 152 15.29 -18.20 16.20
CA GLY A 152 15.92 -19.45 15.74
C GLY A 152 17.44 -19.54 15.88
N LYS A 153 18.13 -18.54 16.44
CA LYS A 153 19.61 -18.54 16.58
C LYS A 153 20.10 -18.80 18.01
N GLY A 154 19.23 -19.33 18.87
CA GLY A 154 19.58 -19.75 20.23
C GLY A 154 19.59 -21.27 20.37
N LYS A 155 20.80 -21.85 20.27
CA LYS A 155 21.21 -23.23 20.62
C LYS A 155 20.66 -24.39 19.77
N ILE A 156 21.58 -25.05 19.07
CA ILE A 156 21.67 -26.52 19.03
C ILE A 156 23.11 -26.86 19.40
N ALA A 157 23.26 -27.58 20.51
CA ALA A 157 24.43 -28.24 21.10
C ALA A 157 25.77 -27.46 21.12
#